data_AF-A0A0G4NA65-F1
#
_entry.id   AF-A0A0G4NA65-F1
#
_cell.length_a   1.000
_cell.length_b   1.000
_cell.length_c   1.000
_cell.angle_alpha   90.00
_cell.angle_beta   90.00
_cell.angle_gamma   90.00
#
_symmetry.space_group_name_H-M   'P 1'
#
loop_
_entity.id
_entity.type
_entity.pdbx_description
1 polymer ?
#
loop_
_entity_poly.entity_id
_entity_poly.type
_entity_poly.pdbx_seq_one_letter_code
_entity_poly.pdbx_strand_id
1 'polypeptide(L)'
;KEPNSPKIVVLEQELVRAEAESLVAEAQLSNITREKIKAAYTYQFDALREHCEKVAIIAGYGKHLLELIDDTPVTPGETRQAYDGYEASKAIIQDCEDSLTSWVTSNAAVSSKLSTRSRTLSTRRRNNIKAREHDLSGQDAPLNDDSSWMPATRNKEIDDYSDEDELDEDDHRHSVLESDTGLNGETRGRQQEAVAA
;
A
#
# COMPACT_ATOMS: atom_id res chain seq x y z
N LYS A 1 -34.72 15.01 38.00
CA LYS A 1 -34.65 13.72 37.27
C LYS A 1 -35.78 12.87 37.84
N GLU A 2 -36.91 12.75 37.13
CA GLU A 2 -38.07 12.00 37.63
C GLU A 2 -38.08 10.61 36.98
N PRO A 3 -37.73 9.54 37.73
CA PRO A 3 -37.50 8.21 37.17
C PRO A 3 -38.78 7.50 36.67
N ASN A 4 -39.97 8.02 36.98
CA ASN A 4 -41.26 7.45 36.57
C ASN A 4 -41.95 8.24 35.45
N SER A 5 -41.19 9.07 34.72
CA SER A 5 -41.76 9.88 33.64
C SER A 5 -42.13 9.00 32.43
N PRO A 6 -43.36 9.08 31.89
CA PRO A 6 -43.78 8.31 30.72
C PRO A 6 -42.99 8.64 29.44
N LYS A 7 -42.21 9.74 29.45
CA LYS A 7 -41.27 10.08 28.36
C LYS A 7 -40.09 9.11 28.25
N ILE A 8 -39.74 8.41 29.33
CA ILE A 8 -38.61 7.46 29.34
C ILE A 8 -38.90 6.30 28.39
N VAL A 9 -40.11 5.74 28.43
CA VAL A 9 -40.53 4.63 27.55
C VAL A 9 -40.50 5.04 26.07
N VAL A 10 -40.88 6.30 25.77
CA VAL A 10 -40.80 6.84 24.41
C VAL A 10 -39.35 6.96 23.94
N LEU A 11 -38.46 7.47 24.80
CA LEU A 11 -37.03 7.60 24.49
C LEU A 11 -36.33 6.24 24.32
N GLU A 12 -36.71 5.23 25.12
CA GLU A 12 -36.20 3.86 24.97
C GLU A 12 -36.61 3.26 23.61
N GLN A 13 -37.86 3.47 23.19
CA GLN A 13 -38.33 3.02 21.89
C GLN A 13 -37.64 3.75 20.73
N GLU A 14 -37.41 5.06 20.88
CA GLU A 14 -36.66 5.85 19.90
C GLU A 14 -35.19 5.42 19.82
N LEU A 15 -34.58 5.03 20.95
CA LEU A 15 -33.22 4.48 20.97
C LEU A 15 -33.13 3.18 20.19
N VAL A 16 -34.01 2.20 20.45
CA VAL A 16 -34.01 0.92 19.72
C VAL A 16 -34.18 1.14 18.21
N ARG A 17 -35.02 2.10 17.83
CA ARG A 17 -35.18 2.48 16.43
C ARG A 17 -33.89 3.07 15.85
N ALA A 18 -33.26 4.00 16.56
CA ALA A 18 -32.01 4.62 16.12
C ALA A 18 -30.86 3.60 16.00
N GLU A 19 -30.79 2.62 16.90
CA GLU A 19 -29.81 1.53 16.84
C GLU A 19 -30.02 0.66 15.60
N ALA A 20 -31.26 0.27 15.29
CA ALA A 20 -31.57 -0.49 14.08
C ALA A 20 -31.23 0.30 12.79
N GLU A 21 -31.56 1.59 12.75
CA GLU A 21 -31.20 2.48 11.64
C GLU A 21 -29.66 2.61 11.50
N SER A 22 -28.94 2.68 12.62
CA SER A 22 -27.47 2.72 12.63
C SER A 22 -26.85 1.43 12.08
N LEU A 23 -27.35 0.25 12.48
CA LEU A 23 -26.85 -1.04 11.98
C LEU A 23 -27.03 -1.18 10.47
N VAL A 24 -28.17 -0.74 9.94
CA VAL A 24 -28.42 -0.74 8.49
C VAL A 24 -27.45 0.21 7.79
N ALA A 25 -27.26 1.42 8.32
CA ALA A 25 -26.34 2.40 7.75
C ALA A 25 -24.89 1.89 7.72
N GLU A 26 -24.42 1.25 8.80
CA GLU A 26 -23.08 0.67 8.88
C GLU A 26 -22.88 -0.45 7.86
N ALA A 27 -23.85 -1.37 7.73
CA ALA A 27 -23.79 -2.45 6.75
C ALA A 27 -23.75 -1.90 5.31
N GLN A 28 -24.58 -0.89 5.01
CA GLN A 28 -24.59 -0.23 3.70
C GLN A 28 -23.27 0.47 3.41
N LEU A 29 -22.76 1.25 4.37
CA LEU A 29 -21.46 1.91 4.24
C LEU A 29 -20.35 0.89 3.98
N SER A 30 -20.35 -0.21 4.73
CA SER A 30 -19.38 -1.29 4.59
C SER A 30 -19.39 -1.93 3.20
N ASN A 31 -20.58 -2.21 2.67
CA ASN A 31 -20.78 -2.82 1.35
C ASN A 31 -20.34 -1.87 0.23
N ILE A 32 -20.81 -0.62 0.27
CA ILE A 32 -20.46 0.40 -0.72
C ILE A 32 -18.95 0.65 -0.69
N THR A 33 -18.35 0.80 0.48
CA THR A 33 -16.92 1.08 0.61
C THR A 33 -16.09 -0.04 0.01
N ARG A 34 -16.42 -1.32 0.27
CA ARG A 34 -15.70 -2.46 -0.35
C ARG A 34 -15.85 -2.50 -1.87
N GLU A 35 -17.05 -2.25 -2.38
CA GLU A 35 -17.31 -2.20 -3.82
C GLU A 35 -16.50 -1.09 -4.49
N LYS A 36 -16.61 0.15 -3.95
CA LYS A 36 -15.98 1.33 -4.54
C LYS A 36 -14.47 1.32 -4.42
N ILE A 37 -13.90 0.91 -3.28
CA ILE A 37 -12.45 0.77 -3.14
C ILE A 37 -11.92 -0.22 -4.18
N LYS A 38 -12.55 -1.39 -4.30
CA LYS A 38 -12.11 -2.40 -5.26
C LYS A 38 -12.19 -1.87 -6.69
N ALA A 39 -13.29 -1.24 -7.08
CA ALA A 39 -13.46 -0.68 -8.42
C ALA A 39 -12.46 0.45 -8.71
N ALA A 40 -12.30 1.38 -7.78
CA ALA A 40 -11.41 2.53 -7.92
C ALA A 40 -9.96 2.11 -8.11
N TYR A 41 -9.44 1.20 -7.27
CA TYR A 41 -8.07 0.73 -7.40
C TYR A 41 -7.87 -0.19 -8.60
N THR A 42 -8.86 -0.97 -9.00
CA THR A 42 -8.78 -1.74 -10.26
C THR A 42 -8.58 -0.79 -11.44
N TYR A 43 -9.43 0.23 -11.55
CA TYR A 43 -9.30 1.25 -12.60
C TYR A 43 -7.96 1.99 -12.54
N GLN A 44 -7.53 2.40 -11.34
CA GLN A 44 -6.26 3.10 -11.15
C GLN A 44 -5.06 2.25 -11.59
N PHE A 45 -5.02 0.98 -11.22
CA PHE A 45 -3.89 0.11 -11.58
C PHE A 45 -3.88 -0.24 -13.07
N ASP A 46 -5.05 -0.42 -13.68
CA ASP A 46 -5.15 -0.65 -15.13
C ASP A 46 -4.67 0.58 -15.91
N ALA A 47 -5.13 1.78 -15.53
CA ALA A 47 -4.70 3.04 -16.13
C ALA A 47 -3.21 3.32 -15.92
N LEU A 48 -2.68 3.05 -14.72
CA LEU A 48 -1.27 3.22 -14.43
C LEU A 48 -0.41 2.27 -15.28
N ARG A 49 -0.84 1.02 -15.44
CA ARG A 49 -0.14 0.06 -16.29
C ARG A 49 -0.09 0.53 -17.74
N GLU A 50 -1.22 0.96 -18.29
CA GLU A 50 -1.28 1.55 -19.64
C GLU A 50 -0.33 2.73 -19.79
N HIS A 51 -0.36 3.66 -18.84
CA HIS A 51 0.49 4.84 -18.86
C HIS A 51 1.98 4.47 -18.86
N CYS A 52 2.41 3.61 -17.93
CA CYS A 52 3.81 3.20 -17.82
C CYS A 52 4.30 2.48 -19.08
N GLU A 53 3.47 1.64 -19.71
CA GLU A 53 3.84 0.94 -20.95
C GLU A 53 3.95 1.89 -22.14
N LYS A 54 3.02 2.84 -22.29
CA LYS A 54 3.12 3.87 -23.32
C LYS A 54 4.35 4.76 -23.12
N VAL A 55 4.68 5.09 -21.88
CA VAL A 55 5.93 5.80 -21.56
C VAL A 55 7.16 4.96 -21.91
N ALA A 56 7.13 3.64 -21.68
CA ALA A 56 8.22 2.75 -22.07
C ALA A 56 8.41 2.69 -23.60
N ILE A 57 7.31 2.67 -24.38
CA ILE A 57 7.34 2.77 -25.84
C ILE A 57 8.02 4.07 -26.27
N ILE A 58 7.58 5.21 -25.73
CA ILE A 58 8.16 6.54 -26.04
C ILE A 58 9.64 6.57 -25.68
N ALA A 59 10.03 6.03 -24.53
CA ALA A 59 11.44 5.98 -24.12
C ALA A 59 12.30 5.13 -25.09
N GLY A 60 11.75 4.03 -25.60
CA GLY A 60 12.41 3.20 -26.61
C GLY A 60 12.68 3.97 -27.91
N TYR A 61 11.66 4.62 -28.46
CA TYR A 61 11.81 5.45 -29.67
C TYR A 61 12.67 6.70 -29.44
N GLY A 62 12.61 7.29 -28.26
CA GLY A 62 13.49 8.39 -27.86
C GLY A 62 14.96 8.00 -27.92
N LYS A 63 15.30 6.75 -27.56
CA LYS A 63 16.67 6.22 -27.73
C LYS A 63 17.06 6.10 -29.20
N HIS A 64 16.16 5.64 -30.08
CA HIS A 64 16.42 5.59 -31.52
C HIS A 64 16.66 6.96 -32.15
N LEU A 65 16.01 8.01 -31.66
CA LEU A 65 16.31 9.38 -32.10
C LEU A 65 17.74 9.80 -31.75
N LEU A 66 18.28 9.33 -30.62
CA LEU A 66 19.67 9.63 -30.24
C LEU A 66 20.69 8.96 -31.17
N GLU A 67 20.34 7.83 -31.80
CA GLU A 67 21.21 7.13 -32.76
C GLU A 67 21.46 7.95 -34.04
N LEU A 68 20.63 8.98 -34.30
CA LEU A 68 20.83 9.92 -35.41
C LEU A 68 21.87 11.01 -35.11
N ILE A 69 22.26 11.16 -33.84
CA ILE A 69 23.24 12.16 -33.43
C ILE A 69 24.64 11.57 -33.57
N ASP A 70 25.43 12.14 -34.48
CA ASP A 70 26.84 11.82 -34.63
C ASP A 70 27.66 12.40 -33.47
N ASP A 71 28.23 11.51 -32.65
CA ASP A 71 29.09 11.82 -31.51
C ASP A 71 30.60 11.81 -31.86
N THR A 72 30.95 11.65 -33.15
CA THR A 72 32.35 11.65 -33.56
C THR A 72 33.01 13.03 -33.31
N PRO A 73 34.21 13.04 -32.70
CA PRO A 73 34.94 14.28 -32.45
C PRO A 73 35.45 14.86 -33.77
N VAL A 74 35.33 16.17 -33.93
CA VAL A 74 35.79 16.89 -35.15
C VAL A 74 37.18 17.48 -34.91
N THR A 75 38.07 17.32 -35.89
CA THR A 75 39.43 17.89 -35.85
C THR A 75 39.36 19.43 -35.90
N PRO A 76 40.19 20.16 -35.13
CA PRO A 76 40.25 21.62 -35.23
C PRO A 76 40.53 22.07 -36.67
N GLY A 77 39.63 22.87 -37.24
CA GLY A 77 39.71 23.37 -38.62
C GLY A 77 38.91 22.56 -39.65
N GLU A 78 38.38 21.40 -39.28
CA GLU A 78 37.46 20.60 -40.10
C GLU A 78 36.00 20.99 -39.82
N THR A 79 35.15 20.97 -40.86
CA THR A 79 33.71 21.19 -40.72
C THR A 79 32.98 19.87 -40.55
N ARG A 80 32.03 19.81 -39.61
CA ARG A 80 31.15 18.64 -39.45
C ARG A 80 30.32 18.40 -40.73
N GLN A 81 30.04 17.14 -41.03
CA GLN A 81 29.15 16.76 -42.13
C GLN A 81 27.75 17.35 -41.93
N ALA A 82 27.06 17.64 -43.03
CA ALA A 82 25.67 18.10 -42.98
C ALA A 82 24.77 16.98 -42.43
N TYR A 83 23.84 17.35 -41.56
CA TYR A 83 22.88 16.41 -40.98
C TYR A 83 21.79 16.04 -42.00
N ASP A 84 21.59 14.74 -42.23
CA ASP A 84 20.57 14.19 -43.14
C ASP A 84 19.58 13.24 -42.43
N GLY A 85 19.52 13.25 -41.10
CA GLY A 85 18.61 12.38 -40.35
C GLY A 85 17.13 12.82 -40.36
N TYR A 86 16.72 13.77 -41.22
CA TYR A 86 15.38 14.34 -41.21
C TYR A 86 14.30 13.32 -41.60
N GLU A 87 14.53 12.53 -42.64
CA GLU A 87 13.59 11.49 -43.05
C GLU A 87 13.52 10.35 -42.02
N ALA A 88 14.67 9.93 -41.50
CA ALA A 88 14.77 8.89 -40.47
C ALA A 88 14.07 9.30 -39.16
N SER A 89 14.31 10.53 -38.68
CA SER A 89 13.64 11.04 -37.48
C SER A 89 12.12 11.13 -37.64
N LYS A 90 11.63 11.52 -38.83
CA LYS A 90 10.20 11.53 -39.13
C LYS A 90 9.61 10.12 -39.12
N ALA A 91 10.30 9.14 -39.69
CA ALA A 91 9.88 7.74 -39.68
C ALA A 91 9.77 7.19 -38.24
N ILE A 92 10.78 7.46 -37.40
CA ILE A 92 10.79 7.05 -35.98
C ILE A 92 9.58 7.61 -35.22
N ILE A 93 9.20 8.87 -35.49
CA ILE A 93 8.03 9.48 -34.87
C ILE A 93 6.74 8.80 -35.34
N GLN A 94 6.61 8.50 -36.63
CA GLN A 94 5.45 7.80 -37.17
C GLN A 94 5.31 6.40 -36.57
N ASP A 95 6.40 5.65 -36.49
CA ASP A 95 6.42 4.31 -35.89
C ASP A 95 6.02 4.34 -34.40
N CYS A 96 6.42 5.40 -33.68
CA CYS A 96 6.01 5.63 -32.29
C CYS A 96 4.50 5.90 -32.19
N GLU A 97 3.95 6.75 -33.06
CA GLU A 97 2.50 7.04 -33.10
C GLU A 97 1.68 5.78 -33.41
N ASP A 98 2.11 5.00 -34.39
CA ASP A 98 1.45 3.75 -34.80
C ASP A 98 1.51 2.73 -33.66
N SER A 99 2.64 2.64 -32.95
CA SER A 99 2.81 1.77 -31.77
C SER A 99 1.93 2.19 -30.59
N LEU A 100 1.78 3.51 -30.36
CA LEU A 100 0.93 4.03 -29.29
C LEU A 100 -0.56 3.81 -29.59
N THR A 101 -0.95 3.92 -30.86
CA THR A 101 -2.34 3.76 -31.32
C THR A 101 -2.75 2.29 -31.38
N SER A 102 -1.83 1.39 -31.73
CA SER A 102 -2.05 -0.06 -31.77
C SER A 102 -1.87 -0.75 -30.41
N TRP A 103 -1.44 -0.04 -29.37
CA TRP A 103 -1.23 -0.63 -28.04
C TRP A 103 -2.55 -1.17 -27.46
N VAL A 104 -2.49 -2.40 -26.96
CA VAL A 104 -3.61 -3.09 -26.30
C VAL A 104 -3.12 -3.82 -25.05
N THR A 105 -3.98 -3.90 -24.04
CA THR A 105 -3.69 -4.52 -22.74
C THR A 105 -3.31 -5.99 -22.81
N SER A 106 -3.67 -6.71 -23.88
CA SER A 106 -3.31 -8.13 -24.10
C SER A 106 -1.87 -8.33 -24.55
N ASN A 107 -1.28 -7.33 -25.20
CA ASN A 107 0.10 -7.37 -25.69
C ASN A 107 1.09 -6.74 -24.70
N ALA A 108 0.61 -6.48 -23.48
CA ALA A 108 1.40 -5.92 -22.39
C ALA A 108 2.62 -6.81 -22.10
N ALA A 109 3.81 -6.21 -22.21
CA ALA A 109 5.07 -6.91 -21.94
C ALA A 109 5.23 -7.29 -20.46
N VAL A 110 4.58 -6.55 -19.55
CA VAL A 110 4.67 -6.76 -18.10
C VAL A 110 3.40 -7.44 -17.58
N SER A 111 3.53 -8.72 -17.21
CA SER A 111 2.47 -9.50 -16.58
C SER A 111 2.88 -9.93 -15.17
N SER A 112 2.09 -9.54 -14.17
CA SER A 112 2.32 -9.94 -12.78
C SER A 112 1.84 -11.38 -12.56
N LYS A 113 2.77 -12.27 -12.17
CA LYS A 113 2.47 -13.66 -11.84
C LYS A 113 2.50 -13.84 -10.34
N LEU A 114 1.36 -14.24 -9.77
CA LEU A 114 1.26 -14.54 -8.35
C LEU A 114 1.97 -15.88 -8.05
N SER A 115 2.70 -15.96 -6.93
CA SER A 115 3.36 -17.21 -6.48
C SER A 115 2.34 -18.35 -6.29
N THR A 116 2.78 -19.61 -6.42
CA THR A 116 1.96 -20.81 -6.23
C THR A 116 1.24 -20.78 -4.87
N ARG A 117 1.95 -20.44 -3.79
CA ARG A 117 1.37 -20.30 -2.43
C ARG A 117 0.24 -19.26 -2.39
N SER A 118 0.48 -18.11 -2.98
CA SER A 118 -0.51 -17.03 -2.99
C SER A 118 -1.72 -17.34 -3.88
N ARG A 119 -1.53 -18.09 -4.96
CA ARG A 119 -2.64 -18.63 -5.78
C ARG A 119 -3.50 -19.61 -5.01
N THR A 120 -2.91 -20.58 -4.30
CA THR A 120 -3.68 -21.57 -3.52
C THR A 120 -4.47 -20.91 -2.40
N LEU A 121 -3.87 -19.96 -1.67
CA LEU A 121 -4.55 -19.17 -0.64
C LEU A 121 -5.71 -18.36 -1.23
N SER A 122 -5.49 -17.71 -2.38
CA SER A 122 -6.52 -16.92 -3.06
C SER A 122 -7.71 -17.77 -3.49
N THR A 123 -7.45 -18.94 -4.08
CA THR A 123 -8.50 -19.89 -4.48
C THR A 123 -9.28 -20.38 -3.26
N ARG A 124 -8.59 -20.76 -2.17
CA ARG A 124 -9.24 -21.19 -0.92
C ARG A 124 -10.14 -20.09 -0.35
N ARG A 125 -9.64 -18.85 -0.27
CA ARG A 125 -10.42 -17.70 0.20
C ARG A 125 -11.65 -17.45 -0.67
N ARG A 126 -11.50 -17.52 -1.99
CA ARG A 126 -12.61 -17.32 -2.94
C ARG A 126 -13.68 -18.41 -2.78
N ASN A 127 -13.27 -19.66 -2.58
CA ASN A 127 -14.20 -20.76 -2.31
C ASN A 127 -14.93 -20.58 -0.98
N ASN A 128 -14.24 -20.13 0.08
CA ASN A 128 -14.86 -19.85 1.36
C ASN A 128 -15.89 -18.71 1.29
N ILE A 129 -15.59 -17.65 0.53
CA ILE A 129 -16.54 -16.55 0.29
C ILE A 129 -17.78 -17.05 -0.46
N LYS A 130 -17.61 -17.91 -1.47
CA LYS A 130 -18.74 -18.51 -2.20
C LYS A 130 -19.59 -19.44 -1.35
N ALA A 131 -19.00 -20.14 -0.39
CA ALA A 131 -19.71 -21.04 0.53
C ALA A 131 -20.48 -20.31 1.64
N ARG A 132 -20.18 -19.03 1.90
CA ARG A 132 -20.88 -18.17 2.87
C ARG A 132 -22.20 -17.61 2.31
N GLU A 133 -23.06 -18.47 1.78
CA GLU A 133 -24.44 -18.08 1.52
C GLU A 133 -25.05 -17.50 2.80
N HIS A 134 -25.66 -16.32 2.68
CA HIS A 134 -25.88 -15.37 3.77
C HIS A 134 -27.06 -15.78 4.66
N ASP A 135 -26.86 -16.78 5.51
CA ASP A 135 -27.81 -17.13 6.57
C ASP A 135 -27.68 -16.16 7.76
N LEU A 136 -28.61 -15.20 7.84
CA LEU A 136 -28.73 -14.27 8.97
C LEU A 136 -29.56 -14.84 10.13
N SER A 137 -30.10 -16.06 10.01
CA SER A 137 -31.03 -16.61 11.00
C SER A 137 -30.42 -16.82 12.39
N GLY A 138 -29.08 -16.75 12.51
CA GLY A 138 -28.35 -16.85 13.79
C GLY A 138 -28.08 -15.53 14.51
N GLN A 139 -28.49 -14.37 13.98
CA GLN A 139 -28.24 -13.09 14.66
C GLN A 139 -29.14 -12.86 15.88
N ASP A 140 -30.35 -13.42 15.88
CA ASP A 140 -31.30 -13.33 17.00
C ASP A 140 -31.18 -14.54 17.96
N ALA A 141 -29.98 -15.13 18.08
CA ALA A 141 -29.75 -16.13 19.11
C ALA A 141 -29.88 -15.45 20.48
N PRO A 142 -30.81 -15.88 21.36
CA PRO A 142 -30.95 -15.29 22.68
C PRO A 142 -29.61 -15.42 23.41
N LEU A 143 -29.17 -14.32 24.01
CA LEU A 143 -27.97 -14.27 24.83
C LEU A 143 -28.10 -15.37 25.91
N ASN A 144 -27.35 -16.46 25.79
CA ASN A 144 -27.34 -17.50 26.82
C ASN A 144 -26.85 -16.85 28.12
N ASP A 145 -27.75 -16.78 29.10
CA ASP A 145 -27.62 -16.00 30.34
C ASP A 145 -26.60 -16.57 31.35
N ASP A 146 -25.84 -17.62 31.01
CA ASP A 146 -25.19 -18.44 32.05
C ASP A 146 -23.66 -18.59 31.97
N SER A 147 -22.94 -17.82 31.13
CA SER A 147 -21.47 -17.98 31.12
C SER A 147 -20.57 -16.83 30.65
N SER A 148 -21.03 -15.58 30.49
CA SER A 148 -20.15 -14.50 29.97
C SER A 148 -19.96 -13.27 30.86
N TRP A 149 -20.31 -13.35 32.15
CA TRP A 149 -19.94 -12.32 33.12
C TRP A 149 -18.78 -12.81 33.99
N MET A 150 -17.55 -12.56 33.54
CA MET A 150 -16.36 -12.78 34.37
C MET A 150 -16.22 -11.60 35.35
N PRO A 151 -16.18 -11.84 36.69
CA PRO A 151 -15.99 -10.78 37.66
C PRO A 151 -14.63 -10.08 37.48
N ALA A 152 -14.62 -8.75 37.61
CA ALA A 152 -13.46 -7.87 37.42
C ALA A 152 -12.24 -8.16 38.33
N THR A 153 -12.30 -9.15 39.22
CA THR A 153 -11.21 -9.53 40.13
C THR A 153 -10.12 -10.38 39.47
N ARG A 154 -10.33 -10.91 38.27
CA ARG A 154 -9.30 -11.71 37.55
C ARG A 154 -8.39 -10.90 36.63
N ASN A 155 -8.63 -9.61 36.46
CA ASN A 155 -7.86 -8.74 35.56
C ASN A 155 -6.48 -8.30 36.09
N LYS A 156 -5.97 -8.92 37.17
CA LYS A 156 -4.64 -8.59 37.74
C LYS A 156 -3.56 -9.62 37.40
N GLU A 157 -3.87 -10.69 36.67
CA GLU A 157 -2.93 -11.80 36.41
C GLU A 157 -2.69 -12.10 34.92
N ILE A 158 -3.22 -11.29 34.00
CA ILE A 158 -3.00 -11.45 32.56
C ILE A 158 -2.39 -10.15 32.02
N ASP A 159 -1.17 -9.86 32.47
CA ASP A 159 -0.26 -8.86 31.91
C ASP A 159 1.10 -9.54 31.67
N ASP A 160 1.08 -10.77 31.17
CA ASP A 160 2.26 -11.49 30.69
C ASP A 160 2.04 -11.82 29.20
N TYR A 161 2.30 -10.83 28.35
CA TYR A 161 2.52 -11.08 26.92
C TYR A 161 3.92 -11.65 26.77
N SER A 162 4.03 -12.98 26.88
CA SER A 162 5.17 -13.73 26.38
C SER A 162 5.08 -13.75 24.85
N ASP A 163 5.90 -12.91 24.23
CA ASP A 163 6.18 -12.87 22.80
C ASP A 163 6.98 -14.14 22.46
N GLU A 164 6.31 -15.23 22.10
CA GLU A 164 6.95 -16.42 21.52
C GLU A 164 6.86 -16.36 19.99
N ASP A 165 7.82 -15.65 19.42
CA ASP A 165 8.35 -15.88 18.08
C ASP A 165 8.84 -17.33 17.97
N GLU A 166 8.14 -18.20 17.23
CA GLU A 166 8.72 -19.45 16.73
C GLU A 166 9.73 -19.13 15.61
N LEU A 167 10.94 -18.75 16.01
CA LEU A 167 12.14 -18.75 15.18
C LEU A 167 12.84 -20.10 15.38
N ASP A 168 12.78 -20.97 14.37
CA ASP A 168 13.61 -22.18 14.29
C ASP A 168 15.09 -21.78 14.31
N GLU A 169 15.74 -22.08 15.42
CA GLU A 169 17.18 -22.00 15.63
C GLU A 169 17.90 -23.05 14.77
N ASP A 170 18.87 -22.62 13.95
CA ASP A 170 20.15 -23.31 13.95
C ASP A 170 21.33 -22.42 13.53
N ASP A 171 22.43 -22.62 14.26
CA ASP A 171 23.83 -22.24 14.00
C ASP A 171 24.40 -20.87 14.49
N HIS A 172 24.59 -20.78 15.82
CA HIS A 172 25.88 -20.60 16.50
C HIS A 172 26.97 -19.62 15.96
N ARG A 173 27.24 -18.51 16.70
CA ARG A 173 28.40 -18.31 17.63
C ARG A 173 28.87 -16.85 17.84
N HIS A 174 29.16 -16.56 19.13
CA HIS A 174 30.07 -15.54 19.72
C HIS A 174 29.61 -14.06 19.74
N SER A 175 29.07 -13.50 20.85
CA SER A 175 29.61 -13.21 22.20
C SER A 175 30.60 -12.04 22.27
N VAL A 176 30.25 -10.97 23.01
CA VAL A 176 30.94 -10.43 24.22
C VAL A 176 30.62 -8.92 24.46
N LEU A 177 29.85 -8.68 25.53
CA LEU A 177 29.90 -7.63 26.59
C LEU A 177 29.67 -6.12 26.33
N GLU A 178 28.58 -5.65 26.97
CA GLU A 178 28.38 -4.44 27.78
C GLU A 178 29.63 -3.68 28.30
N SER A 179 29.55 -2.34 28.36
CA SER A 179 29.33 -1.62 29.63
C SER A 179 29.26 -0.10 29.46
N ASP A 180 28.25 0.48 30.12
CA ASP A 180 28.00 1.88 30.44
C ASP A 180 29.18 2.60 31.12
N THR A 181 29.27 3.94 30.94
CA THR A 181 29.64 4.96 31.95
C THR A 181 30.00 6.30 31.29
N GLY A 182 29.28 7.35 31.69
CA GLY A 182 29.65 8.74 31.40
C GLY A 182 30.57 9.34 32.47
N LEU A 183 31.24 10.43 32.04
CA LEU A 183 31.74 11.60 32.79
C LEU A 183 33.26 11.74 33.05
N ASN A 184 33.70 13.00 32.84
CA ASN A 184 34.98 13.68 33.06
C ASN A 184 36.12 13.38 32.07
N GLY A 185 36.80 14.37 31.47
CA GLY A 185 36.75 15.83 31.61
C GLY A 185 38.10 16.41 31.22
N GLU A 186 38.15 17.42 30.35
CA GLU A 186 39.30 18.32 30.23
C GLU A 186 38.88 19.66 29.60
N THR A 187 39.07 20.74 30.37
CA THR A 187 38.88 22.14 29.97
C THR A 187 40.17 22.89 30.26
N ARG A 188 40.71 23.64 29.29
CA ARG A 188 41.45 24.94 29.40
C ARG A 188 42.28 25.17 28.12
N GLY A 189 42.42 26.37 27.54
CA GLY A 189 42.11 27.72 28.03
C GLY A 189 42.13 28.78 26.92
N ARG A 190 41.82 30.01 27.32
CA ARG A 190 41.43 31.20 26.53
C ARG A 190 42.52 32.28 26.56
N GLN A 191 42.84 32.92 25.42
CA GLN A 191 43.34 34.31 25.28
C GLN A 191 42.90 34.82 23.88
N GLN A 192 41.90 35.71 23.77
CA GLN A 192 41.93 37.19 23.69
C GLN A 192 42.41 37.81 22.36
N GLU A 193 41.54 38.70 21.85
CA GLU A 193 41.52 39.60 20.68
C GLU A 193 42.82 40.24 20.17
N ALA A 194 42.84 40.58 18.87
CA ALA A 194 43.01 41.96 18.39
C ALA A 194 42.47 42.15 16.96
N VAL A 195 41.87 43.32 16.73
CA VAL A 195 41.25 43.84 15.50
C VAL A 195 42.28 44.61 14.65
N ALA A 196 41.98 44.72 13.35
CA ALA A 196 42.46 45.68 12.33
C ALA A 196 43.79 45.40 11.59
N ALA A 197 43.69 45.29 10.26
CA ALA A 197 43.93 46.40 9.35
C ALA A 197 42.99 46.28 8.13
#